data_AF-A0AAE9E928-F1
#
_entry.id   AF-A0AAE9E928-F1
#
_cell.length_a   1.000
_cell.length_b   1.000
_cell.length_c   1.000
_cell.angle_alpha   90.00
_cell.angle_beta   90.00
_cell.angle_gamma   90.00
#
_symmetry.space_group_name_H-M   'P 1'
#
loop_
_entity.id
_entity.type
_entity.pdbx_description
1 polymer ?
#
loop_
_entity_poly.entity_id
_entity_poly.type
_entity_poly.pdbx_seq_one_letter_code
_entity_poly.pdbx_strand_id
1 'polypeptide(L)'
;MNCLSVPGVEQEKKKSRSILRQLSQLSRRSIDSLSSTLSSPRTPSPRATFSDYPNPCELILLSALQAHVISGDDMRNCATEIQSLTLSEKQKLVNFFKSDGDAAGILENNAFKAFNCPNLTSDLLNEEGTEVLEQLWLKLNNLVIPSLQSMCFPLNEIDASFDVQTFILTAFRDRVLAKLLQDVDQELPQLKSILLTILVETNEVPMTLKTKIDICLGKSPSSSNNVKSRYQKKTRSKTDSCLSSKRKSVSWIDDMHDPNSRKSSTFCS
;
A
#
# COMPACT_ATOMS: atom_id res chain seq x y z
N MET A 1 59.29 39.54 54.54
CA MET A 1 59.92 39.04 53.29
C MET A 1 59.42 37.63 53.05
N ASN A 2 58.79 37.40 51.88
CA ASN A 2 58.59 36.12 51.17
C ASN A 2 57.91 34.94 51.92
N CYS A 3 57.15 34.01 51.34
CA CYS A 3 56.54 33.83 50.02
C CYS A 3 55.45 32.74 50.16
N LEU A 4 54.51 32.82 49.23
CA LEU A 4 53.42 31.91 48.83
C LEU A 4 53.64 30.40 48.99
N SER A 5 52.54 29.68 49.27
CA SER A 5 52.10 28.51 48.48
C SER A 5 50.60 28.24 48.64
N VAL A 6 49.95 27.96 47.50
CA VAL A 6 48.51 27.79 47.25
C VAL A 6 48.07 26.34 47.50
N PRO A 7 46.84 26.07 47.99
CA PRO A 7 46.18 24.78 47.78
C PRO A 7 45.00 24.96 46.83
N GLY A 8 45.18 24.49 45.59
CA GLY A 8 44.20 24.66 44.53
C GLY A 8 44.36 23.67 43.39
N VAL A 9 44.47 22.36 43.66
CA VAL A 9 44.22 21.30 42.65
C VAL A 9 43.88 19.98 43.35
N GLU A 10 42.68 19.81 43.91
CA GLU A 10 42.19 18.44 44.24
C GLU A 10 40.66 18.25 44.28
N GLN A 11 39.85 19.32 44.21
CA GLN A 11 38.39 19.15 44.22
C GLN A 11 37.74 18.97 42.84
N GLU A 12 38.44 19.27 41.74
CA GLU A 12 37.83 19.29 40.42
C GLU A 12 37.69 17.90 39.77
N LYS A 13 38.55 16.93 40.12
CA LYS A 13 38.47 15.56 39.55
C LYS A 13 37.39 14.68 40.19
N LYS A 14 36.90 15.01 41.40
CA LYS A 14 35.79 14.29 42.05
C LYS A 14 34.42 14.85 41.65
N LYS A 15 34.31 16.15 41.37
CA LYS A 15 33.06 16.75 40.86
C LYS A 15 32.74 16.31 39.43
N SER A 16 33.73 16.23 38.54
CA SER A 16 33.48 15.85 37.13
C SER A 16 33.03 14.39 36.95
N ARG A 17 33.46 13.48 37.84
CA ARG A 17 32.94 12.09 37.84
C ARG A 17 31.53 11.97 38.44
N SER A 18 31.15 12.88 39.35
CA SER A 18 29.78 12.97 39.88
C SER A 18 28.82 13.53 38.84
N ILE A 19 29.23 14.56 38.09
CA ILE A 19 28.38 15.20 37.07
C ILE A 19 28.14 14.25 35.88
N LEU A 20 29.15 13.52 35.41
CA LEU A 20 28.95 12.50 34.36
C LEU A 20 28.01 11.36 34.80
N ARG A 21 28.01 11.00 36.10
CA ARG A 21 27.08 10.01 36.66
C ARG A 21 25.68 10.58 36.86
N GLN A 22 25.55 11.86 37.19
CA GLN A 22 24.26 12.56 37.29
C GLN A 22 23.63 12.84 35.91
N LEU A 23 24.43 13.14 34.88
CA LEU A 23 23.95 13.29 33.51
C LEU A 23 23.54 11.94 32.88
N SER A 24 24.21 10.83 33.25
CA SER A 24 23.74 9.47 32.86
C SER A 24 22.43 9.04 33.53
N GLN A 25 22.05 9.66 34.66
CA GLN A 25 20.80 9.39 35.36
C GLN A 25 19.67 10.36 34.97
N LEU A 26 20.00 11.55 34.44
CA LEU A 26 19.03 12.48 33.85
C LEU A 26 18.64 12.12 32.42
N SER A 27 19.46 11.35 31.69
CA SER A 27 19.08 10.77 30.39
C SER A 27 18.24 9.49 30.50
N ARG A 28 18.00 8.95 31.71
CA ARG A 28 17.19 7.74 31.96
C ARG A 28 15.95 7.98 32.83
N ARG A 29 15.64 9.23 33.17
CA ARG A 29 14.44 9.58 33.98
C ARG A 29 13.50 10.58 33.28
N SER A 30 13.60 10.71 31.96
CA SER A 30 12.70 11.55 31.15
C SER A 30 11.90 10.74 30.12
N ILE A 31 11.43 9.55 30.51
CA ILE A 31 10.44 8.78 29.71
C ILE A 31 9.34 8.14 30.59
N ASP A 32 9.56 7.99 31.91
CA ASP A 32 8.59 7.35 32.82
C ASP A 32 7.55 8.32 33.43
N SER A 33 7.19 9.43 32.78
CA SER A 33 6.14 10.33 33.28
C SER A 33 5.10 10.76 32.24
N LEU A 34 4.98 10.00 31.15
CA LEU A 34 3.77 10.01 30.30
C LEU A 34 3.07 8.63 30.25
N SER A 35 3.52 7.68 31.07
CA SER A 35 2.98 6.31 31.10
C SER A 35 1.92 6.13 32.20
N SER A 36 0.86 6.94 32.15
CA SER A 36 -0.34 6.71 32.96
C SER A 36 -1.63 7.17 32.27
N THR A 37 -1.75 6.90 30.97
CA THR A 37 -3.06 6.77 30.25
C THR A 37 -2.97 5.83 29.03
N LEU A 38 -1.81 5.26 28.72
CA LEU A 38 -1.65 4.29 27.64
C LEU A 38 -2.01 2.89 28.16
N SER A 39 -3.26 2.51 27.91
CA SER A 39 -3.72 1.12 27.84
C SER A 39 -2.60 0.24 27.26
N SER A 40 -2.30 -0.87 27.94
CA SER A 40 -1.39 -1.92 27.48
C SER A 40 -1.47 -2.11 25.96
N PRO A 41 -0.36 -2.40 25.26
CA PRO A 41 -0.47 -2.91 23.90
C PRO A 41 -1.30 -4.19 23.98
N ARG A 42 -2.58 -4.10 23.59
CA ARG A 42 -3.41 -5.28 23.37
C ARG A 42 -2.70 -6.03 22.27
N THR A 43 -1.97 -7.07 22.66
CA THR A 43 -1.63 -8.18 21.78
C THR A 43 -2.86 -8.48 20.94
N PRO A 44 -2.74 -8.56 19.61
CA PRO A 44 -3.88 -8.94 18.79
C PRO A 44 -4.46 -10.24 19.33
N SER A 45 -5.79 -10.30 19.38
CA SER A 45 -6.52 -11.53 19.69
C SER A 45 -5.97 -12.67 18.81
N PRO A 46 -5.75 -13.89 19.33
CA PRO A 46 -4.96 -14.94 18.67
C PRO A 46 -5.67 -15.60 17.46
N ARG A 47 -6.57 -14.88 16.79
CA ARG A 47 -7.43 -15.44 15.75
C ARG A 47 -6.91 -15.22 14.32
N ALA A 48 -5.75 -14.56 14.15
CA ALA A 48 -5.21 -14.19 12.84
C ALA A 48 -3.79 -14.76 12.60
N THR A 49 -3.50 -15.95 13.13
CA THR A 49 -2.22 -16.63 12.86
C THR A 49 -2.46 -17.84 11.97
N PHE A 50 -1.62 -17.97 10.95
CA PHE A 50 -1.63 -19.06 9.97
C PHE A 50 -1.18 -20.41 10.55
N SER A 51 -0.62 -20.37 11.77
CA SER A 51 -0.03 -21.48 12.50
C SER A 51 -0.05 -21.21 14.01
N ASP A 52 0.21 -22.25 14.82
CA ASP A 52 0.29 -22.16 16.28
C ASP A 52 1.53 -21.37 16.77
N TYR A 53 2.50 -21.09 15.88
CA TYR A 53 3.68 -20.26 16.13
C TYR A 53 4.03 -19.41 14.89
N PRO A 54 3.90 -18.08 14.94
CA PRO A 54 4.07 -17.25 13.76
C PRO A 54 5.50 -17.35 13.23
N ASN A 55 5.64 -17.75 11.98
CA ASN A 55 6.90 -17.67 11.24
C ASN A 55 7.30 -16.17 11.10
N PRO A 56 8.60 -15.81 11.19
CA PRO A 56 9.09 -14.45 10.92
C PRO A 56 8.47 -13.73 9.72
N CYS A 57 8.29 -14.38 8.56
CA CYS A 57 7.68 -13.75 7.39
C CYS A 57 6.19 -13.47 7.57
N GLU A 58 5.43 -14.27 8.33
CA GLU A 58 4.05 -13.94 8.69
C GLU A 58 3.99 -12.64 9.50
N LEU A 59 4.91 -12.44 10.45
CA LEU A 59 4.99 -11.21 11.23
C LEU A 59 5.34 -9.99 10.36
N ILE A 60 6.19 -10.17 9.35
CA ILE A 60 6.53 -9.10 8.40
C ILE A 60 5.31 -8.75 7.54
N LEU A 61 4.57 -9.74 7.02
CA LEU A 61 3.34 -9.51 6.26
C LEU A 61 2.28 -8.79 7.11
N LEU A 62 2.10 -9.20 8.37
CA LEU A 62 1.21 -8.54 9.32
C LEU A 62 1.65 -7.09 9.60
N SER A 63 2.96 -6.85 9.75
CA SER A 63 3.50 -5.51 9.95
C SER A 63 3.27 -4.62 8.74
N ALA A 64 3.45 -5.15 7.52
CA ALA A 64 3.16 -4.43 6.29
C ALA A 64 1.67 -4.08 6.19
N LEU A 65 0.76 -5.02 6.49
CA LEU A 65 -0.68 -4.76 6.53
C LEU A 65 -1.07 -3.69 7.57
N GLN A 66 -0.33 -3.58 8.66
CA GLN A 66 -0.50 -2.54 9.69
C GLN A 66 0.13 -1.19 9.30
N ALA A 67 0.62 -1.06 8.06
CA ALA A 67 1.31 0.12 7.54
C ALA A 67 2.60 0.47 8.31
N HIS A 68 3.30 -0.52 8.86
CA HIS A 68 4.68 -0.34 9.30
C HIS A 68 5.61 -0.27 8.10
N VAL A 69 6.64 0.58 8.20
CA VAL A 69 7.69 0.67 7.19
C VAL A 69 8.56 -0.57 7.28
N ILE A 70 8.59 -1.35 6.21
CA ILE A 70 9.43 -2.55 6.09
C ILE A 70 10.68 -2.18 5.30
N SER A 71 11.85 -2.60 5.77
CA SER A 71 13.09 -2.32 5.07
C SER A 71 13.17 -3.11 3.76
N GLY A 72 13.94 -2.60 2.80
CA GLY A 72 14.17 -3.33 1.54
C GLY A 72 14.81 -4.71 1.76
N ASP A 73 15.61 -4.87 2.81
CA ASP A 73 16.27 -6.13 3.14
C ASP A 73 15.26 -7.13 3.72
N ASP A 74 14.40 -6.70 4.64
CA ASP A 74 13.34 -7.53 5.22
C ASP A 74 12.33 -7.97 4.16
N MET A 75 11.96 -7.08 3.23
CA MET A 75 11.07 -7.44 2.12
C MET A 75 11.69 -8.52 1.23
N ARG A 76 12.98 -8.40 0.88
CA ARG A 76 13.69 -9.42 0.06
C ARG A 76 13.83 -10.74 0.80
N ASN A 77 14.10 -10.70 2.11
CA ASN A 77 14.19 -11.89 2.95
C ASN A 77 12.84 -12.62 3.03
N CYS A 78 11.74 -11.90 3.30
CA CYS A 78 10.41 -12.49 3.34
C CYS A 78 9.97 -13.02 1.97
N ALA A 79 10.29 -12.34 0.86
CA ALA A 79 10.04 -12.89 -0.48
C ALA A 79 10.81 -14.20 -0.73
N THR A 80 12.09 -14.25 -0.35
CA THR A 80 12.92 -15.46 -0.48
C THR A 80 12.38 -16.60 0.38
N GLU A 81 11.90 -16.28 1.57
CA GLU A 81 11.24 -17.25 2.45
C GLU A 81 9.95 -17.76 1.83
N ILE A 82 9.07 -16.88 1.34
CA ILE A 82 7.84 -17.26 0.63
C ILE A 82 8.17 -18.15 -0.56
N GLN A 83 9.21 -17.83 -1.34
CA GLN A 83 9.65 -18.66 -2.48
C GLN A 83 9.98 -20.10 -2.07
N SER A 84 10.59 -20.28 -0.89
CA SER A 84 11.01 -21.58 -0.36
C SER A 84 9.90 -22.39 0.31
N LEU A 85 8.74 -21.77 0.58
CA LEU A 85 7.60 -22.44 1.19
C LEU A 85 7.08 -23.58 0.31
N THR A 86 6.50 -24.58 0.95
CA THR A 86 5.78 -25.65 0.26
C THR A 86 4.55 -25.13 -0.49
N LEU A 87 4.07 -25.88 -1.47
CA LEU A 87 2.84 -25.56 -2.19
C LEU A 87 1.64 -25.34 -1.25
N SER A 88 1.52 -26.15 -0.20
CA SER A 88 0.43 -26.04 0.77
C SER A 88 0.51 -24.75 1.58
N GLU A 89 1.70 -24.35 2.01
CA GLU A 89 1.91 -23.09 2.76
C GLU A 89 1.67 -21.87 1.88
N LYS A 90 2.19 -21.86 0.65
CA LYS A 90 1.89 -20.80 -0.31
C LYS A 90 0.39 -20.69 -0.60
N GLN A 91 -0.34 -21.80 -0.69
CA GLN A 91 -1.80 -21.79 -0.85
C GLN A 91 -2.53 -21.18 0.37
N LYS A 92 -2.03 -21.42 1.59
CA LYS A 92 -2.55 -20.76 2.80
C LYS A 92 -2.33 -19.25 2.73
N LEU A 93 -1.16 -18.79 2.29
CA LEU A 93 -0.88 -17.37 2.08
C LEU A 93 -1.81 -16.74 1.04
N VAL A 94 -2.05 -17.41 -0.08
CA VAL A 94 -3.04 -16.95 -1.09
C VAL A 94 -4.42 -16.80 -0.46
N ASN A 95 -4.86 -17.80 0.33
CA ASN A 95 -6.18 -17.77 0.96
C ASN A 95 -6.31 -16.68 2.03
N PHE A 96 -5.23 -16.27 2.68
CA PHE A 96 -5.25 -15.17 3.63
C PHE A 96 -5.54 -13.81 3.00
N PHE A 97 -5.12 -13.59 1.75
CA PHE A 97 -5.41 -12.35 1.03
C PHE A 97 -6.79 -12.35 0.35
N LYS A 98 -7.41 -13.52 0.13
CA LYS A 98 -8.77 -13.58 -0.44
C LYS A 98 -9.78 -12.84 0.45
N SER A 99 -10.94 -12.52 -0.12
CA SER A 99 -12.00 -11.68 0.51
C SER A 99 -12.43 -12.11 1.92
N ASP A 100 -12.43 -13.43 2.19
CA ASP A 100 -12.81 -14.01 3.48
C ASP A 100 -11.61 -14.35 4.38
N GLY A 101 -10.40 -14.02 3.92
CA GLY A 101 -9.16 -14.23 4.66
C GLY A 101 -8.91 -13.15 5.72
N ASP A 102 -7.94 -13.41 6.60
CA ASP A 102 -7.66 -12.56 7.75
C ASP A 102 -7.12 -11.17 7.37
N ALA A 103 -6.52 -11.01 6.18
CA ALA A 103 -6.05 -9.71 5.70
C ALA A 103 -7.19 -8.67 5.66
N ALA A 104 -8.41 -9.09 5.29
CA ALA A 104 -9.57 -8.21 5.24
C ALA A 104 -9.95 -7.70 6.65
N GLY A 105 -9.89 -8.56 7.66
CA GLY A 105 -10.15 -8.18 9.05
C GLY A 105 -9.08 -7.24 9.62
N ILE A 106 -7.83 -7.38 9.19
CA ILE A 106 -6.74 -6.47 9.59
C ILE A 106 -6.96 -5.07 9.00
N LEU A 107 -7.33 -4.98 7.71
CA LEU A 107 -7.63 -3.70 7.06
C LEU A 107 -8.84 -3.01 7.72
N GLU A 108 -9.87 -3.76 8.06
CA GLU A 108 -11.02 -3.27 8.81
C GLU A 108 -10.61 -2.71 10.19
N ASN A 109 -9.78 -3.46 10.93
CA ASN A 109 -9.27 -3.02 12.23
C ASN A 109 -8.37 -1.78 12.13
N ASN A 110 -7.60 -1.64 11.04
CA ASN A 110 -6.82 -0.42 10.81
C ASN A 110 -7.74 0.79 10.62
N ALA A 111 -8.87 0.62 9.93
CA ALA A 111 -9.87 1.68 9.79
C ALA A 111 -10.50 2.03 11.15
N PHE A 112 -10.89 1.04 11.97
CA PHE A 112 -11.38 1.29 13.33
C PHE A 112 -10.39 2.10 14.18
N LYS A 113 -9.09 1.77 14.10
CA LYS A 113 -8.04 2.52 14.79
C LYS A 113 -7.89 3.94 14.25
N ALA A 114 -7.92 4.13 12.93
CA ALA A 114 -7.77 5.44 12.30
C ALA A 114 -8.92 6.39 12.66
N PHE A 115 -10.15 5.89 12.63
CA PHE A 115 -11.36 6.63 13.01
C PHE A 115 -11.61 6.66 14.52
N ASN A 116 -10.79 5.98 15.33
CA ASN A 116 -10.96 5.82 16.77
C ASN A 116 -12.39 5.38 17.16
N CYS A 117 -12.91 4.37 16.45
CA CYS A 117 -14.29 3.90 16.61
C CYS A 117 -14.36 2.37 16.70
N PRO A 118 -15.38 1.80 17.36
CA PRO A 118 -15.59 0.36 17.39
C PRO A 118 -16.25 -0.19 16.12
N ASN A 119 -16.92 0.68 15.35
CA ASN A 119 -17.63 0.36 14.12
C ASN A 119 -17.61 1.56 13.17
N LEU A 120 -17.52 1.30 11.87
CA LEU A 120 -17.60 2.33 10.83
C LEU A 120 -19.07 2.61 10.49
N THR A 121 -19.43 3.90 10.42
CA THR A 121 -20.75 4.39 10.02
C THR A 121 -20.59 5.61 9.11
N SER A 122 -21.65 5.94 8.36
CA SER A 122 -21.64 7.06 7.42
C SER A 122 -21.42 8.42 8.08
N ASP A 123 -21.84 8.58 9.34
CA ASP A 123 -21.65 9.81 10.13
C ASP A 123 -20.17 10.17 10.34
N LEU A 124 -19.27 9.20 10.16
CA LEU A 124 -17.83 9.41 10.23
C LEU A 124 -17.29 10.14 9.00
N LEU A 125 -18.03 10.30 7.90
CA LEU A 125 -17.58 11.03 6.70
C LEU A 125 -17.97 12.52 6.72
N ASN A 126 -17.68 13.18 7.85
CA ASN A 126 -17.61 14.63 7.90
C ASN A 126 -16.26 15.13 7.34
N GLU A 127 -16.01 16.45 7.36
CA GLU A 127 -14.77 17.03 6.81
C GLU A 127 -13.50 16.36 7.38
N GLU A 128 -13.36 16.28 8.71
CA GLU A 128 -12.23 15.63 9.37
C GLU A 128 -12.12 14.14 9.01
N GLY A 129 -13.24 13.43 8.95
CA GLY A 129 -13.25 12.01 8.65
C GLY A 129 -12.95 11.68 7.19
N THR A 130 -13.24 12.59 6.26
CA THR A 130 -12.78 12.46 4.87
C THR A 130 -11.25 12.57 4.79
N GLU A 131 -10.62 13.44 5.58
CA GLU A 131 -9.16 13.52 5.67
C GLU A 131 -8.57 12.25 6.30
N VAL A 132 -9.20 11.69 7.34
CA VAL A 132 -8.78 10.42 7.95
C VAL A 132 -8.84 9.28 6.92
N LEU A 133 -9.91 9.22 6.12
CA LEU A 133 -10.03 8.22 5.05
C LEU A 133 -8.94 8.39 3.99
N GLU A 134 -8.64 9.63 3.62
CA GLU A 134 -7.56 9.94 2.67
C GLU A 134 -6.19 9.54 3.21
N GLN A 135 -5.89 9.82 4.48
CA GLN A 135 -4.63 9.39 5.10
C GLN A 135 -4.51 7.86 5.17
N LEU A 136 -5.61 7.17 5.50
CA LEU A 136 -5.67 5.71 5.50
C LEU A 136 -5.43 5.16 4.09
N TRP A 137 -6.06 5.76 3.08
CA TRP A 137 -5.85 5.44 1.67
C TRP A 137 -4.41 5.65 1.23
N LEU A 138 -3.79 6.78 1.57
CA LEU A 138 -2.40 7.07 1.21
C LEU A 138 -1.44 6.03 1.81
N LYS A 139 -1.65 5.63 3.07
CA LYS A 139 -0.88 4.52 3.68
C LYS A 139 -1.10 3.21 2.93
N LEU A 140 -2.34 2.88 2.60
CA LEU A 140 -2.68 1.66 1.88
C LEU A 140 -1.99 1.63 0.50
N ASN A 141 -2.16 2.69 -0.28
CA ASN A 141 -1.76 2.76 -1.67
C ASN A 141 -0.24 2.99 -1.86
N ASN A 142 0.38 3.78 -0.99
CA ASN A 142 1.79 4.17 -1.18
C ASN A 142 2.77 3.35 -0.34
N LEU A 143 2.28 2.60 0.66
CA LEU A 143 3.14 1.81 1.55
C LEU A 143 2.72 0.34 1.60
N VAL A 144 1.47 0.05 2.00
CA VAL A 144 1.02 -1.33 2.23
C VAL A 144 1.06 -2.15 0.94
N ILE A 145 0.37 -1.69 -0.11
CA ILE A 145 0.27 -2.41 -1.38
C ILE A 145 1.65 -2.64 -2.02
N PRO A 146 2.52 -1.61 -2.19
CA PRO A 146 3.85 -1.82 -2.78
C PRO A 146 4.74 -2.78 -1.97
N SER A 147 4.65 -2.73 -0.63
CA SER A 147 5.42 -3.64 0.24
C SER A 147 4.94 -5.08 0.07
N LEU A 148 3.62 -5.29 0.06
CA LEU A 148 3.03 -6.61 -0.14
C LEU A 148 3.30 -7.15 -1.55
N GLN A 149 3.21 -6.31 -2.60
CA GLN A 149 3.59 -6.71 -3.96
C GLN A 149 5.03 -7.20 -4.02
N SER A 150 5.95 -6.50 -3.35
CA SER A 150 7.37 -6.85 -3.31
C SER A 150 7.65 -8.15 -2.55
N MET A 151 6.88 -8.46 -1.51
CA MET A 151 7.07 -9.69 -0.72
C MET A 151 6.34 -10.88 -1.31
N CYS A 152 5.12 -10.68 -1.83
CA CYS A 152 4.22 -11.74 -2.25
C CYS A 152 4.34 -12.12 -3.72
N PHE A 153 5.23 -11.49 -4.51
CA PHE A 153 5.43 -11.85 -5.92
C PHE A 153 5.67 -13.36 -6.18
N PRO A 154 6.33 -14.15 -5.30
CA PRO A 154 6.52 -15.58 -5.52
C PRO A 154 5.23 -16.39 -5.54
N LEU A 155 4.12 -15.85 -5.01
CA LEU A 155 2.82 -16.53 -5.02
C LEU A 155 2.21 -16.61 -6.43
N ASN A 156 2.64 -15.75 -7.35
CA ASN A 156 2.22 -15.78 -8.75
C ASN A 156 2.61 -17.06 -9.47
N GLU A 157 3.61 -17.79 -8.96
CA GLU A 157 4.03 -19.08 -9.54
C GLU A 157 2.98 -20.18 -9.37
N ILE A 158 2.13 -20.08 -8.34
CA ILE A 158 1.08 -21.07 -8.07
C ILE A 158 -0.25 -20.63 -8.63
N ASP A 159 -0.52 -19.34 -8.54
CA ASP A 159 -1.75 -18.76 -9.06
C ASP A 159 -1.37 -17.50 -9.86
N ALA A 160 -1.35 -17.65 -11.18
CA ALA A 160 -1.04 -16.53 -12.08
C ALA A 160 -2.10 -15.41 -12.02
N SER A 161 -3.27 -15.68 -11.41
CA SER A 161 -4.29 -14.68 -11.14
C SER A 161 -4.16 -14.02 -9.76
N PHE A 162 -3.16 -14.44 -8.96
CA PHE A 162 -2.88 -13.80 -7.68
C PHE A 162 -2.47 -12.35 -7.91
N ASP A 163 -3.30 -11.44 -7.43
CA ASP A 163 -3.00 -10.01 -7.43
C ASP A 163 -3.32 -9.43 -6.04
N VAL A 164 -2.27 -9.22 -5.26
CA VAL A 164 -2.40 -8.68 -3.91
C VAL A 164 -2.97 -7.26 -3.92
N GLN A 165 -2.76 -6.47 -4.97
CA GLN A 165 -3.37 -5.14 -5.07
C GLN A 165 -4.88 -5.26 -5.18
N THR A 166 -5.37 -6.06 -6.13
CA THR A 166 -6.81 -6.31 -6.30
C THR A 166 -7.42 -6.86 -5.00
N PHE A 167 -6.77 -7.80 -4.32
CA PHE A 167 -7.27 -8.36 -3.06
C PHE A 167 -7.37 -7.32 -1.94
N ILE A 168 -6.33 -6.53 -1.72
CA ILE A 168 -6.28 -5.51 -0.68
C ILE A 168 -7.30 -4.39 -0.95
N LEU A 169 -7.41 -3.94 -2.20
CA LEU A 169 -8.38 -2.92 -2.60
C LEU A 169 -9.82 -3.44 -2.51
N THR A 170 -10.06 -4.70 -2.86
CA THR A 170 -11.38 -5.35 -2.71
C THR A 170 -11.77 -5.44 -1.24
N ALA A 171 -10.85 -5.85 -0.36
CA ALA A 171 -11.09 -5.90 1.07
C ALA A 171 -11.35 -4.50 1.66
N PHE A 172 -10.59 -3.48 1.25
CA PHE A 172 -10.83 -2.10 1.66
C PHE A 172 -12.21 -1.60 1.20
N ARG A 173 -12.59 -1.89 -0.04
CA ARG A 173 -13.92 -1.59 -0.57
C ARG A 173 -15.02 -2.21 0.28
N ASP A 174 -14.94 -3.52 0.52
CA ASP A 174 -16.03 -4.27 1.12
C ASP A 174 -16.13 -4.10 2.64
N ARG A 175 -14.99 -3.92 3.32
CA ARG A 175 -14.95 -3.81 4.79
C ARG A 175 -14.98 -2.37 5.30
N VAL A 176 -14.46 -1.42 4.52
CA VAL A 176 -14.33 -0.01 4.94
C VAL A 176 -15.32 0.87 4.19
N LEU A 177 -15.19 0.96 2.86
CA LEU A 177 -16.00 1.87 2.06
C LEU A 177 -17.49 1.49 2.07
N ALA A 178 -17.82 0.20 2.03
CA ALA A 178 -19.21 -0.25 2.05
C ALA A 178 -19.97 0.24 3.30
N LYS A 179 -19.28 0.34 4.45
CA LYS A 179 -19.85 0.82 5.71
C LYS A 179 -19.88 2.34 5.79
N LEU A 180 -18.78 2.99 5.42
CA LEU A 180 -18.68 4.45 5.45
C LEU A 180 -19.61 5.13 4.44
N LEU A 181 -19.91 4.48 3.31
CA LEU A 181 -20.78 5.04 2.26
C LEU A 181 -22.23 4.56 2.36
N GLN A 182 -22.59 3.76 3.36
CA GLN A 182 -23.86 3.05 3.42
C GLN A 182 -25.07 3.99 3.31
N ASP A 183 -25.01 5.14 4.00
CA ASP A 183 -26.11 6.10 4.13
C ASP A 183 -25.76 7.47 3.56
N VAL A 184 -24.63 7.59 2.86
CA VAL A 184 -24.25 8.85 2.19
C VAL A 184 -25.21 9.14 1.04
N ASP A 185 -25.70 10.38 0.99
CA ASP A 185 -26.62 10.93 0.00
C ASP A 185 -26.13 12.25 -0.63
N GLN A 186 -24.90 12.66 -0.30
CA GLN A 186 -24.26 13.87 -0.79
C GLN A 186 -23.00 13.58 -1.61
N GLU A 187 -22.54 14.58 -2.37
CA GLU A 187 -21.27 14.53 -3.08
C GLU A 187 -20.10 14.62 -2.10
N LEU A 188 -19.02 13.87 -2.36
CA LEU A 188 -17.78 13.89 -1.59
C LEU A 188 -16.59 14.09 -2.55
N PRO A 189 -16.36 15.32 -3.05
CA PRO A 189 -15.33 15.59 -4.05
C PRO A 189 -13.92 15.21 -3.60
N GLN A 190 -13.60 15.31 -2.30
CA GLN A 190 -12.29 14.94 -1.76
C GLN A 190 -11.97 13.45 -1.99
N LEU A 191 -12.99 12.59 -1.96
CA LEU A 191 -12.81 11.14 -2.11
C LEU A 191 -12.76 10.68 -3.56
N LYS A 192 -12.95 11.59 -4.54
CA LYS A 192 -13.09 11.25 -5.95
C LYS A 192 -11.99 10.34 -6.49
N SER A 193 -10.73 10.63 -6.14
CA SER A 193 -9.60 9.80 -6.60
C SER A 193 -9.70 8.38 -6.05
N ILE A 194 -9.98 8.25 -4.75
CA ILE A 194 -10.11 6.96 -4.05
C ILE A 194 -11.21 6.13 -4.69
N LEU A 195 -12.39 6.73 -4.85
CA LEU A 195 -13.57 6.05 -5.36
C LEU A 195 -13.39 5.59 -6.82
N LEU A 196 -12.76 6.42 -7.66
CA LEU A 196 -12.46 6.05 -9.04
C LEU A 196 -11.44 4.92 -9.12
N THR A 197 -10.38 4.96 -8.32
CA THR A 197 -9.40 3.85 -8.26
C THR A 197 -10.10 2.56 -7.85
N ILE A 198 -10.94 2.58 -6.82
CA ILE A 198 -11.68 1.38 -6.38
C ILE A 198 -12.60 0.83 -7.47
N LEU A 199 -13.28 1.69 -8.24
CA LEU A 199 -14.12 1.25 -9.35
C LEU A 199 -13.33 0.61 -10.50
N VAL A 200 -12.07 1.00 -10.69
CA VAL A 200 -11.20 0.50 -11.77
C VAL A 200 -10.46 -0.77 -11.35
N GLU A 201 -9.93 -0.79 -10.14
CA GLU A 201 -9.00 -1.81 -9.64
C GLU A 201 -9.69 -2.99 -8.95
N THR A 202 -11.00 -2.90 -8.67
CA THR A 202 -11.73 -3.99 -8.01
C THR A 202 -12.78 -4.61 -8.93
N ASN A 203 -12.86 -5.94 -8.92
CA ASN A 203 -13.82 -6.68 -9.71
C ASN A 203 -15.19 -6.70 -9.02
N GLU A 204 -16.26 -6.64 -9.82
CA GLU A 204 -17.65 -6.88 -9.37
C GLU A 204 -18.11 -6.04 -8.17
N VAL A 205 -17.99 -4.71 -8.25
CA VAL A 205 -18.50 -3.81 -7.21
C VAL A 205 -20.01 -4.02 -7.00
N PRO A 206 -20.47 -4.32 -5.76
CA PRO A 206 -21.90 -4.50 -5.48
C PRO A 206 -22.73 -3.29 -5.93
N MET A 207 -23.87 -3.52 -6.59
CA MET A 207 -24.68 -2.44 -7.18
C MET A 207 -25.13 -1.39 -6.16
N THR A 208 -25.40 -1.81 -4.92
CA THR A 208 -25.73 -0.91 -3.81
C THR A 208 -24.59 0.05 -3.51
N LEU A 209 -23.38 -0.46 -3.34
CA LEU A 209 -22.18 0.36 -3.12
C LEU A 209 -21.85 1.22 -4.34
N LYS A 210 -21.97 0.67 -5.55
CA LYS A 210 -21.74 1.42 -6.79
C LYS A 210 -22.65 2.64 -6.89
N THR A 211 -23.93 2.48 -6.53
CA THR A 211 -24.89 3.60 -6.51
C THR A 211 -24.45 4.69 -5.53
N LYS A 212 -23.95 4.30 -4.35
CA LYS A 212 -23.42 5.23 -3.35
C LYS A 212 -22.16 5.95 -3.82
N ILE A 213 -21.25 5.22 -4.48
CA ILE A 213 -20.07 5.81 -5.12
C ILE A 213 -20.49 6.81 -6.20
N ASP A 214 -21.47 6.48 -7.04
CA ASP A 214 -21.95 7.37 -8.09
C ASP A 214 -22.55 8.67 -7.52
N ILE A 215 -23.30 8.60 -6.41
CA ILE A 215 -23.79 9.78 -5.67
C ILE A 215 -22.61 10.63 -5.17
N CYS A 216 -21.62 10.02 -4.51
CA CYS A 216 -20.45 10.72 -4.02
C CYS A 216 -19.67 11.42 -5.14
N LEU A 217 -19.71 10.88 -6.36
CA LEU A 217 -19.08 11.43 -7.56
C LEU A 217 -19.95 12.46 -8.31
N GLY A 218 -21.14 12.81 -7.80
CA GLY A 218 -22.07 13.75 -8.43
C GLY A 218 -22.80 13.20 -9.66
N LYS A 219 -22.82 11.88 -9.84
CA LYS A 219 -23.61 11.25 -10.91
C LYS A 219 -25.02 11.03 -10.40
N SER A 220 -25.99 11.68 -11.04
CA SER A 220 -27.40 11.47 -10.68
C SER A 220 -27.80 10.00 -10.92
N PRO A 221 -28.47 9.34 -9.95
CA PRO A 221 -28.94 7.96 -10.09
C PRO A 221 -29.92 7.78 -11.27
N SER A 222 -30.46 8.87 -11.81
CA SER A 222 -31.33 8.89 -12.98
C SER A 222 -30.60 8.73 -14.33
N SER A 223 -29.26 8.79 -14.36
CA SER A 223 -28.49 8.74 -15.62
C SER A 223 -27.94 7.35 -15.99
N SER A 224 -28.06 6.33 -15.13
CA SER A 224 -27.43 5.02 -15.37
C SER A 224 -28.28 4.03 -16.19
N ASN A 225 -29.59 4.26 -16.37
CA ASN A 225 -30.46 3.37 -17.14
C ASN A 225 -30.39 3.55 -18.67
N ASN A 226 -29.51 4.42 -19.19
CA ASN A 226 -29.45 4.72 -20.63
C ASN A 226 -28.09 4.58 -21.31
N VAL A 227 -27.10 3.93 -20.69
CA VAL A 227 -25.89 3.54 -21.40
C VAL A 227 -26.00 2.09 -21.87
N LYS A 228 -26.74 1.93 -22.98
CA LYS A 228 -26.62 0.74 -23.83
C LYS A 228 -25.13 0.52 -24.12
N SER A 229 -24.66 -0.70 -23.88
CA SER A 229 -23.47 -1.27 -24.49
C SER A 229 -23.39 -0.86 -25.96
N ARG A 230 -22.48 0.06 -26.27
CA ARG A 230 -22.16 0.44 -27.65
C ARG A 230 -20.66 0.74 -27.76
N TYR A 231 -19.84 -0.25 -27.42
CA TYR A 231 -18.59 -0.47 -28.15
C TYR A 231 -18.89 -1.34 -29.38
N GLN A 232 -19.70 -0.79 -30.29
CA GLN A 232 -19.67 -1.21 -31.68
C GLN A 232 -18.49 -0.49 -32.32
N LYS A 233 -17.47 -1.27 -32.67
CA LYS A 233 -16.34 -0.91 -33.51
C LYS A 233 -16.87 -0.12 -34.71
N LYS A 234 -16.70 1.20 -34.73
CA LYS A 234 -17.01 2.03 -35.90
C LYS A 234 -15.97 1.71 -36.99
N THR A 235 -16.26 0.71 -37.81
CA THR A 235 -15.73 0.62 -39.16
C THR A 235 -16.21 1.86 -39.91
N ARG A 236 -15.28 2.75 -40.23
CA ARG A 236 -15.51 3.92 -41.06
C ARG A 236 -15.66 3.45 -42.51
N SER A 237 -16.88 3.12 -42.91
CA SER A 237 -17.23 3.02 -44.33
C SER A 237 -17.23 4.42 -44.93
N LYS A 238 -16.21 4.74 -45.74
CA LYS A 238 -16.18 5.93 -46.60
C LYS A 238 -16.36 5.43 -48.03
N THR A 239 -17.48 5.81 -48.63
CA THR A 239 -17.85 5.53 -50.02
C THR A 239 -16.90 6.21 -51.00
N ASP A 240 -16.75 5.55 -52.15
CA ASP A 240 -16.00 5.90 -53.35
C ASP A 240 -16.13 7.35 -53.82
N SER A 241 -15.02 7.88 -54.36
CA SER A 241 -14.96 8.41 -55.73
C SER A 241 -13.51 8.79 -56.15
N CYS A 242 -13.00 8.03 -57.12
CA CYS A 242 -12.30 8.47 -58.33
C CYS A 242 -10.90 9.15 -58.28
N LEU A 243 -9.94 8.38 -58.83
CA LEU A 243 -8.88 8.76 -59.80
C LEU A 243 -7.51 9.28 -59.32
N SER A 244 -6.50 8.46 -59.67
CA SER A 244 -5.20 8.83 -60.25
C SER A 244 -4.14 9.53 -59.37
N SER A 245 -3.09 8.81 -58.97
CA SER A 245 -1.78 8.80 -59.66
C SER A 245 -0.62 8.37 -58.73
N LYS A 246 0.19 7.43 -59.22
CA LYS A 246 1.64 7.21 -58.98
C LYS A 246 2.17 6.73 -57.59
N ARG A 247 2.54 5.44 -57.60
CA ARG A 247 3.83 4.82 -57.17
C ARG A 247 4.53 5.33 -55.90
N LYS A 248 4.73 4.45 -54.92
CA LYS A 248 5.95 3.64 -54.68
C LYS A 248 5.79 2.87 -53.36
N SER A 249 5.81 1.55 -53.43
CA SER A 249 5.88 0.64 -52.29
C SER A 249 7.34 0.51 -51.84
N VAL A 250 7.61 0.68 -50.55
CA VAL A 250 8.89 0.33 -49.92
C VAL A 250 8.62 -0.85 -49.00
N SER A 251 9.19 -2.00 -49.35
CA SER A 251 9.26 -3.19 -48.50
C SER A 251 10.56 -3.16 -47.71
N TRP A 252 10.49 -3.29 -46.39
CA TRP A 252 11.65 -3.63 -45.57
C TRP A 252 11.78 -5.15 -45.59
N ILE A 253 12.72 -5.65 -46.38
CA ILE A 253 13.16 -7.04 -46.29
C ILE A 253 14.47 -7.04 -45.51
N ASP A 254 14.54 -7.97 -44.56
CA ASP A 254 15.74 -8.36 -43.80
C ASP A 254 16.90 -8.69 -44.75
N ASP A 255 18.09 -8.14 -44.46
CA ASP A 255 19.35 -8.63 -44.99
C ASP A 255 20.21 -9.11 -43.82
N MET A 256 20.11 -10.42 -43.56
CA MET A 256 21.12 -11.22 -42.88
C MET A 256 21.98 -11.88 -43.96
N HIS A 257 23.23 -11.44 -44.14
CA HIS A 257 24.40 -12.30 -44.28
C HIS A 257 25.71 -11.50 -44.44
N ASP A 258 26.59 -11.64 -43.43
CA ASP A 258 28.05 -11.44 -43.49
C ASP A 258 28.67 -12.43 -44.51
N PRO A 259 29.85 -12.21 -45.15
CA PRO A 259 31.14 -12.06 -44.42
C PRO A 259 32.23 -11.19 -45.11
N ASN A 260 33.26 -10.83 -44.35
CA ASN A 260 34.58 -10.33 -44.81
C ASN A 260 34.63 -8.92 -45.44
N SER A 261 34.81 -7.90 -44.61
CA SER A 261 35.66 -6.75 -44.97
C SER A 261 36.33 -6.13 -43.75
N ARG A 262 37.62 -6.41 -43.60
CA ARG A 262 38.54 -5.69 -42.71
C ARG A 262 38.84 -4.31 -43.30
N LYS A 263 38.77 -3.26 -42.47
CA LYS A 263 39.60 -2.02 -42.41
C LYS A 263 38.93 -1.06 -41.42
N SER A 264 39.37 -0.99 -40.15
CA SER A 264 40.35 -0.02 -39.63
C SER A 264 40.13 1.45 -40.02
N SER A 265 39.72 2.25 -39.01
CA SER A 265 40.45 3.39 -38.43
C SER A 265 39.70 4.74 -38.30
N THR A 266 39.87 5.30 -37.09
CA THR A 266 40.06 6.72 -36.74
C THR A 266 38.84 7.63 -36.44
N PHE A 267 38.61 7.82 -35.13
CA PHE A 267 38.70 9.09 -34.35
C PHE A 267 38.07 10.40 -34.89
N CYS A 268 37.21 10.99 -34.02
CA CYS A 268 36.84 12.41 -33.74
C CYS A 268 36.57 13.38 -34.92
N SER A 269 35.60 14.29 -34.86
CA SER A 269 35.08 15.13 -33.76
C SER A 269 33.58 15.37 -33.84
#